data_AF-A0AAV3EHL5-F1
#
_entry.id   AF-A0AAV3EHL5-F1
#
_cell.length_a   1.000
_cell.length_b   1.000
_cell.length_c   1.000
_cell.angle_alpha   90.00
_cell.angle_beta   90.00
_cell.angle_gamma   90.00
#
_symmetry.space_group_name_H-M   'P 1'
#
loop_
_entity.id
_entity.type
_entity.pdbx_description
1 polymer ?
#
loop_
_entity_poly.entity_id
_entity_poly.type
_entity_poly.pdbx_seq_one_letter_code
_entity_poly.pdbx_strand_id
1 'polypeptide(L)'
;MRGEQMKNNGIVKIGLLILILVFAIGLSLWIGIDFAIRTLILVMCVDYVLGLSLAISDKSKHGDGGLSSHIGYKGLVKKINMLLLVGVAVIVENFLIGMGLRVKYIKDIIVIAFVLNEIISILENSKLMGLDITHMVSQALKIFKNKK
;
A
#
# COMPACT_ATOMS: atom_id res chain seq x y z
N MET A 1 -34.21 8.90 -8.36
CA MET A 1 -33.55 10.10 -7.80
C MET A 1 -32.52 9.77 -6.71
N ARG A 2 -32.85 9.07 -5.61
CA ARG A 2 -31.85 8.69 -4.57
C ARG A 2 -30.72 7.76 -5.05
N GLY A 3 -31.01 6.80 -5.93
CA GLY A 3 -30.00 5.85 -6.46
C GLY A 3 -28.94 6.48 -7.38
N GLU A 4 -29.32 7.46 -8.21
CA GLU A 4 -28.37 8.21 -9.05
C GLU A 4 -27.50 9.16 -8.22
N GLN A 5 -28.08 9.81 -7.20
CA GLN A 5 -27.34 10.67 -6.27
C GLN A 5 -26.26 9.89 -5.49
N MET A 6 -26.57 8.66 -5.06
CA MET A 6 -25.60 7.78 -4.39
C MET A 6 -24.46 7.36 -5.33
N LYS A 7 -24.79 7.00 -6.58
CA LYS A 7 -23.79 6.62 -7.60
C LYS A 7 -22.87 7.80 -7.97
N ASN A 8 -23.42 9.01 -8.08
CA ASN A 8 -22.65 10.21 -8.39
C ASN A 8 -21.66 10.56 -7.25
N ASN A 9 -22.09 10.46 -6.00
CA ASN A 9 -21.23 10.69 -4.84
C ASN A 9 -20.11 9.65 -4.70
N GLY A 10 -20.37 8.38 -5.06
CA GLY A 10 -19.34 7.34 -5.10
C GLY A 10 -18.27 7.62 -6.16
N ILE A 11 -18.68 8.00 -7.37
CA ILE A 11 -17.77 8.33 -8.48
C ILE A 11 -16.90 9.55 -8.13
N VAL A 12 -17.47 10.60 -7.53
CA VAL A 12 -16.71 11.79 -7.10
C VAL A 12 -15.69 11.44 -6.01
N LYS A 13 -16.06 10.58 -5.03
CA LYS A 13 -15.13 10.13 -3.99
C LYS A 13 -13.98 9.30 -4.54
N ILE A 14 -14.26 8.40 -5.49
CA ILE A 14 -13.23 7.59 -6.16
C ILE A 14 -12.29 8.49 -6.98
N GLY A 15 -12.83 9.45 -7.72
CA GLY A 15 -12.04 10.43 -8.48
C GLY A 15 -11.12 11.27 -7.59
N LEU A 16 -11.61 11.68 -6.42
CA LEU A 16 -10.82 12.41 -5.43
C LEU A 16 -9.69 11.55 -4.83
N LEU A 17 -9.95 10.27 -4.56
CA LEU A 17 -8.93 9.35 -4.06
C LEU A 17 -7.81 9.12 -5.09
N ILE A 18 -8.17 8.95 -6.36
CA ILE A 18 -7.19 8.80 -7.45
C ILE A 18 -6.32 10.07 -7.57
N LEU A 19 -6.92 11.25 -7.46
CA LEU A 19 -6.19 12.54 -7.52
C LEU A 19 -5.17 12.68 -6.37
N ILE A 20 -5.57 12.33 -5.15
CA ILE A 20 -4.68 12.35 -3.96
C ILE A 20 -3.52 11.35 -4.15
N LEU A 21 -3.81 10.17 -4.71
CA LEU A 21 -2.81 9.13 -4.97
C LEU A 21 -1.77 9.61 -6.01
N VAL A 22 -2.23 10.19 -7.12
CA VAL A 22 -1.35 10.75 -8.17
C VAL A 22 -0.48 11.87 -7.62
N PHE A 23 -1.06 12.76 -6.81
CA PHE A 23 -0.33 13.86 -6.17
C PHE A 23 0.72 13.36 -5.15
N ALA A 24 0.37 12.38 -4.32
CA ALA A 24 1.31 11.77 -3.37
C ALA A 24 2.47 11.04 -4.07
N ILE A 25 2.19 10.36 -5.20
CA ILE A 25 3.21 9.74 -6.04
C ILE A 25 4.14 10.82 -6.61
N GLY A 26 3.59 11.91 -7.15
CA GLY A 26 4.36 13.04 -7.70
C GLY A 26 5.26 13.71 -6.67
N LEU A 27 4.76 13.95 -5.46
CA LEU A 27 5.55 14.51 -4.35
C LEU A 27 6.68 13.57 -3.91
N SER A 28 6.39 12.28 -3.77
CA SER A 28 7.38 11.27 -3.38
C SER A 28 8.55 11.17 -4.36
N LEU A 29 8.29 11.39 -5.67
CA LEU A 29 9.34 11.41 -6.68
C LEU A 29 10.32 12.58 -6.52
N TRP A 30 9.87 13.70 -5.95
CA TRP A 30 10.65 14.92 -5.80
C TRP A 30 11.44 14.98 -4.49
N ILE A 31 11.02 14.25 -3.46
CA ILE A 31 11.67 14.25 -2.14
C ILE A 31 12.97 13.42 -2.22
N GLY A 32 14.13 14.02 -1.88
CA GLY A 32 15.46 13.39 -1.87
C GLY A 32 15.69 12.27 -0.83
N ILE A 33 14.70 11.42 -0.59
CA ILE A 33 14.77 10.22 0.26
C ILE A 33 15.29 9.04 -0.56
N ASP A 34 15.99 8.13 0.13
CA ASP A 34 16.46 6.83 -0.37
C ASP A 34 15.38 6.04 -1.13
N PHE A 35 15.77 5.39 -2.22
CA PHE A 35 14.84 4.72 -3.14
C PHE A 35 14.01 3.62 -2.47
N ALA A 36 14.60 2.85 -1.55
CA ALA A 36 13.89 1.77 -0.87
C ALA A 36 12.79 2.34 0.04
N ILE A 37 13.14 3.32 0.88
CA ILE A 37 12.20 3.97 1.79
C ILE A 37 11.09 4.69 1.01
N ARG A 38 11.44 5.36 -0.10
CA ARG A 38 10.48 5.97 -1.02
C ARG A 38 9.48 4.95 -1.56
N THR A 39 9.97 3.79 -1.99
CA THR A 39 9.14 2.70 -2.50
C THR A 39 8.16 2.21 -1.43
N LEU A 40 8.64 2.00 -0.19
CA LEU A 40 7.78 1.59 0.91
C LEU A 40 6.65 2.58 1.16
N ILE A 41 6.95 3.87 1.26
CA ILE A 41 5.93 4.91 1.48
C ILE A 41 4.87 4.88 0.38
N LEU A 42 5.29 4.75 -0.89
CA LEU A 42 4.36 4.67 -2.01
C LEU A 42 3.42 3.46 -1.91
N VAL A 43 3.95 2.27 -1.62
CA VAL A 43 3.13 1.05 -1.48
C VAL A 43 2.18 1.18 -0.28
N MET A 44 2.63 1.77 0.83
CA MET A 44 1.78 2.03 2.00
C MET A 44 0.64 3.00 1.70
N CYS A 45 0.88 4.04 0.90
CA CYS A 45 -0.14 4.97 0.43
C CYS A 45 -1.17 4.26 -0.45
N VAL A 46 -0.71 3.44 -1.41
CA VAL A 46 -1.60 2.64 -2.28
C VAL A 46 -2.49 1.72 -1.44
N ASP A 47 -1.91 0.97 -0.50
CA ASP A 47 -2.67 0.08 0.38
C ASP A 47 -3.72 0.84 1.22
N TYR A 48 -3.35 2.00 1.77
CA TYR A 48 -4.28 2.80 2.55
C TYR A 48 -5.45 3.32 1.72
N VAL A 49 -5.19 3.82 0.52
CA VAL A 49 -6.24 4.31 -0.38
C VAL A 49 -7.14 3.17 -0.87
N LEU A 50 -6.58 1.99 -1.14
CA LEU A 50 -7.38 0.81 -1.50
C LEU A 50 -8.27 0.35 -0.34
N GLY A 51 -7.73 0.30 0.88
CA GLY A 51 -8.51 0.00 2.08
C GLY A 51 -9.65 1.01 2.32
N LEU A 52 -9.38 2.29 2.09
CA LEU A 52 -10.39 3.35 2.21
C LEU A 52 -11.46 3.24 1.11
N SER A 53 -11.06 2.94 -0.13
CA SER A 53 -11.97 2.73 -1.26
C SER A 53 -12.91 1.54 -1.02
N LEU A 54 -12.37 0.46 -0.43
CA LEU A 54 -13.15 -0.71 -0.05
C LEU A 54 -14.20 -0.35 1.01
N ALA A 55 -13.79 0.36 2.07
CA ALA A 55 -14.66 0.81 3.15
C ALA A 55 -15.78 1.77 2.68
N ILE A 56 -15.51 2.62 1.68
CA ILE A 56 -16.54 3.48 1.04
C ILE A 56 -17.56 2.65 0.25
N SER A 57 -17.16 1.47 -0.23
CA SER A 57 -18.02 0.57 -1.01
C SER A 57 -18.83 -0.38 -0.12
N ASP A 58 -18.98 -0.08 1.18
CA ASP A 58 -19.60 -0.91 2.21
C ASP A 58 -19.03 -2.34 2.29
N LYS A 59 -17.76 -2.49 1.91
CA LYS A 59 -17.00 -3.73 2.06
C LYS A 59 -15.89 -3.49 3.08
N SER A 60 -15.58 -4.49 3.88
CA SER A 60 -14.41 -4.41 4.76
C SER A 60 -13.80 -5.77 5.00
N LYS A 61 -12.52 -5.78 5.37
CA LYS A 61 -11.82 -6.99 5.85
C LYS A 61 -12.33 -7.47 7.22
N HIS A 62 -13.05 -6.63 7.96
CA HIS A 62 -13.38 -6.82 9.38
C HIS A 62 -14.87 -7.07 9.66
N GLY A 63 -15.64 -7.52 8.65
CA GLY A 63 -17.02 -7.97 8.82
C GLY A 63 -18.05 -6.85 8.72
N ASP A 64 -17.80 -5.73 9.39
CA ASP A 64 -18.67 -4.55 9.33
C ASP A 64 -18.28 -3.72 8.10
N GLY A 65 -19.10 -3.74 7.06
CA GLY A 65 -18.96 -2.87 5.91
C GLY A 65 -19.14 -1.41 6.30
N GLY A 66 -18.31 -0.52 5.76
CA GLY A 66 -18.46 0.93 5.97
C GLY A 66 -17.22 1.63 6.50
N LEU A 67 -17.27 2.96 6.48
CA LEU A 67 -16.17 3.84 6.87
C LEU A 67 -16.10 3.98 8.40
N SER A 68 -15.27 3.17 9.06
CA SER A 68 -14.98 3.34 10.50
C SER A 68 -13.64 4.05 10.70
N SER A 69 -13.69 5.23 11.32
CA SER A 69 -12.49 6.00 11.67
C SER A 69 -11.56 5.25 12.63
N HIS A 70 -12.11 4.41 13.51
CA HIS A 70 -11.32 3.59 14.45
C HIS A 70 -10.47 2.54 13.70
N ILE A 71 -11.06 1.88 12.70
CA ILE A 71 -10.35 0.90 11.86
C ILE A 71 -9.29 1.60 11.01
N GLY A 72 -9.63 2.75 10.42
CA GLY A 72 -8.68 3.57 9.65
C GLY A 72 -7.49 4.06 10.48
N TYR A 73 -7.74 4.51 11.71
CA TYR A 73 -6.71 4.94 12.65
C TYR A 73 -5.77 3.78 13.03
N LYS A 74 -6.33 2.60 13.35
CA LYS A 74 -5.53 1.41 13.67
C LYS A 74 -4.62 1.01 12.50
N GLY A 75 -5.11 1.11 11.27
CA GLY A 75 -4.32 0.90 10.06
C GLY A 75 -3.16 1.91 9.93
N LEU A 76 -3.42 3.19 10.19
CA LEU A 76 -2.40 4.23 10.15
C LEU A 76 -1.32 4.05 11.23
N VAL A 77 -1.71 3.69 12.46
CA VAL A 77 -0.77 3.41 13.56
C VAL A 77 0.17 2.26 13.19
N LYS A 78 -0.36 1.18 12.58
CA LYS A 78 0.47 0.06 12.11
C LYS A 78 1.52 0.52 11.08
N LYS A 79 1.12 1.38 10.14
CA LYS A 79 1.99 1.97 9.12
C LYS A 79 3.08 2.85 9.73
N ILE A 80 2.73 3.73 10.67
CA ILE A 80 3.71 4.54 11.42
C ILE A 80 4.72 3.65 12.14
N ASN A 81 4.27 2.55 12.76
CA ASN A 81 5.17 1.61 13.43
C ASN A 81 6.16 0.93 12.46
N MET A 82 5.75 0.59 11.23
CA MET A 82 6.67 0.08 10.21
C MET A 82 7.75 1.10 9.86
N LEU A 83 7.38 2.38 9.70
CA LEU A 83 8.34 3.45 9.40
C LEU A 83 9.32 3.67 10.57
N LEU A 84 8.86 3.57 11.82
CA LEU A 84 9.73 3.63 12.99
C LEU A 84 10.76 2.49 12.98
N LEU A 85 10.33 1.26 12.70
CA LEU A 85 11.22 0.10 12.61
C LEU A 85 12.25 0.24 11.49
N VAL A 86 11.86 0.80 10.34
CA VAL A 86 12.79 1.14 9.25
C VAL A 86 13.77 2.22 9.70
N GLY A 87 13.32 3.24 10.44
CA GLY A 87 14.20 4.25 11.02
C GLY A 87 15.25 3.64 11.96
N VAL A 88 14.85 2.70 12.81
CA VAL A 88 15.78 1.94 13.66
C VAL A 88 16.78 1.15 12.80
N ALA A 89 16.33 0.49 11.73
CA ALA A 89 17.22 -0.23 10.83
C ALA A 89 18.30 0.67 10.19
N VAL A 90 17.92 1.88 9.78
CA VAL A 90 18.87 2.88 9.24
C VAL A 90 19.88 3.31 10.30
N ILE A 91 19.42 3.58 11.54
CA ILE A 91 20.30 3.97 12.65
C ILE A 91 21.30 2.84 12.96
N VAL A 92 20.82 1.59 13.05
CA VAL A 92 21.66 0.42 13.33
C VAL A 92 22.67 0.18 12.21
N GLU A 93 22.25 0.23 10.94
CA GLU A 93 23.16 0.06 9.81
C GLU A 93 24.28 1.12 9.83
N ASN A 94 23.92 2.39 10.01
CA ASN A 94 24.89 3.48 10.09
C ASN A 94 25.83 3.35 11.30
N PHE A 95 25.30 2.90 12.45
CA PHE A 95 26.10 2.65 13.64
C PHE A 95 27.15 1.56 13.41
N LEU A 96 26.76 0.43 12.80
CA LEU A 96 27.68 -0.66 12.48
C LEU A 96 28.74 -0.25 11.46
N ILE A 97 28.36 0.54 10.45
CA ILE A 97 29.31 1.13 9.50
C ILE A 97 30.29 2.06 10.22
N GLY A 98 29.81 2.90 11.14
CA GLY A 98 30.63 3.80 11.94
C GLY A 98 31.64 3.06 12.85
N MET A 99 31.31 1.84 13.27
CA MET A 99 32.22 0.93 13.99
C MET A 99 33.23 0.22 13.07
N GLY A 100 33.24 0.50 11.76
CA GLY A 100 34.16 -0.10 10.80
C GLY A 100 33.72 -1.47 10.26
N LEU A 101 32.52 -1.94 10.61
CA LEU A 101 31.98 -3.17 10.02
C LEU A 101 31.49 -2.91 8.59
N ARG A 102 31.81 -3.83 7.68
CA ARG A 102 31.36 -3.77 6.28
C ARG A 102 29.96 -4.34 6.09
N VAL A 103 29.00 -3.82 6.84
CA VAL A 103 27.59 -4.22 6.75
C VAL A 103 26.84 -3.23 5.86
N LYS A 104 26.09 -3.75 4.88
CA LYS A 104 25.27 -2.96 3.94
C LYS A 104 23.94 -3.68 3.72
N TYR A 105 22.90 -2.93 3.35
CA TYR A 105 21.59 -3.44 2.92
C TYR A 105 20.69 -4.03 4.01
N ILE A 106 21.02 -3.87 5.29
CA ILE A 106 20.13 -4.20 6.42
C ILE A 106 18.83 -3.40 6.28
N LYS A 107 18.94 -2.08 6.06
CA LYS A 107 17.77 -1.22 5.89
C LYS A 107 16.92 -1.68 4.70
N ASP A 108 17.56 -2.09 3.61
CA ASP A 108 16.89 -2.44 2.36
C ASP A 108 16.14 -3.77 2.49
N ILE A 109 16.72 -4.77 3.17
CA ILE A 109 16.06 -6.05 3.44
C ILE A 109 14.80 -5.84 4.29
N ILE A 110 14.89 -5.03 5.34
CA ILE A 110 13.76 -4.74 6.23
C ILE A 110 12.67 -3.96 5.47
N VAL A 111 13.06 -2.99 4.66
CA VAL A 111 12.15 -2.25 3.79
C VAL A 111 11.44 -3.18 2.81
N ILE A 112 12.16 -4.08 2.14
CA ILE A 112 11.58 -5.06 1.21
C ILE A 112 10.58 -5.96 1.94
N ALA A 113 10.88 -6.42 3.15
CA ALA A 113 9.95 -7.22 3.95
C ALA A 113 8.63 -6.47 4.23
N PHE A 114 8.70 -5.16 4.57
CA PHE A 114 7.50 -4.35 4.75
C PHE A 114 6.78 -4.07 3.42
N VAL A 115 7.50 -3.84 2.32
CA VAL A 115 6.88 -3.72 0.99
C VAL A 115 6.08 -4.97 0.63
N LEU A 116 6.63 -6.16 0.88
CA LEU A 116 5.93 -7.42 0.63
C LEU A 116 4.67 -7.56 1.50
N ASN A 117 4.73 -7.15 2.77
CA ASN A 117 3.55 -7.13 3.65
C ASN A 117 2.45 -6.21 3.13
N GLU A 118 2.81 -5.03 2.61
CA GLU A 118 1.86 -4.10 2.03
C GLU A 118 1.28 -4.63 0.70
N ILE A 119 2.10 -5.29 -0.13
CA ILE A 119 1.60 -5.98 -1.34
C ILE A 119 0.56 -7.04 -0.96
N ILE A 120 0.79 -7.87 0.05
CA ILE A 120 -0.20 -8.86 0.50
C ILE A 120 -1.51 -8.17 0.91
N SER A 121 -1.43 -7.07 1.67
CA SER A 121 -2.61 -6.31 2.07
C SER A 121 -3.38 -5.72 0.87
N ILE A 122 -2.66 -5.21 -0.14
CA ILE A 122 -3.23 -4.72 -1.41
C ILE A 122 -3.95 -5.84 -2.15
N LEU A 123 -3.35 -7.03 -2.23
CA LEU A 123 -3.95 -8.19 -2.90
C LEU A 123 -5.26 -8.60 -2.23
N GLU A 124 -5.29 -8.63 -0.89
CA GLU A 124 -6.50 -8.91 -0.13
C GLU A 124 -7.59 -7.86 -0.36
N ASN A 125 -7.24 -6.57 -0.31
CA ASN A 125 -8.17 -5.47 -0.61
C ASN A 125 -8.75 -5.60 -2.03
N SER A 126 -7.89 -5.86 -3.02
CA SER A 126 -8.26 -6.03 -4.43
C SER A 126 -9.22 -7.21 -4.61
N LYS A 127 -8.95 -8.34 -3.95
CA LYS A 127 -9.83 -9.53 -3.97
C LYS A 127 -11.23 -9.20 -3.46
N LEU A 128 -11.35 -8.43 -2.37
CA LEU A 128 -12.65 -8.01 -1.83
C LEU A 128 -13.40 -7.03 -2.76
N MET A 129 -12.67 -6.25 -3.55
CA MET A 129 -13.24 -5.43 -4.63
C MET A 129 -13.72 -6.25 -5.84
N GLY A 130 -13.46 -7.57 -5.87
CA GLY A 130 -13.79 -8.44 -6.99
C GLY A 130 -12.73 -8.48 -8.08
N LEU A 131 -11.57 -7.86 -7.84
CA LEU A 131 -10.38 -7.99 -8.69
C LEU A 131 -9.65 -9.27 -8.27
N ASP A 132 -10.11 -10.41 -8.79
CA ASP A 132 -9.50 -11.70 -8.50
C ASP A 132 -8.16 -11.81 -9.26
N ILE A 133 -7.09 -11.36 -8.62
CA ILE A 133 -5.73 -11.34 -9.17
C ILE A 133 -5.27 -12.76 -9.54
N THR A 134 -5.83 -13.79 -8.91
CA THR A 134 -5.65 -15.20 -9.30
C THR A 134 -6.00 -15.43 -10.77
N HIS A 135 -7.04 -14.76 -11.28
CA HIS A 135 -7.47 -14.86 -12.67
C HIS A 135 -6.54 -14.08 -13.60
N MET A 136 -6.03 -12.91 -13.19
CA MET A 136 -5.05 -12.15 -13.97
C MET A 136 -3.69 -12.85 -14.06
N VAL A 137 -3.20 -13.40 -12.95
CA VAL A 137 -1.96 -14.19 -12.93
C VAL A 137 -2.13 -15.51 -13.69
N SER A 138 -3.28 -16.19 -13.55
CA SER A 138 -3.58 -17.41 -14.32
C SER A 138 -3.73 -17.13 -15.82
N GLN A 139 -4.31 -16.00 -16.22
CA GLN A 139 -4.35 -15.58 -17.63
C GLN A 139 -2.97 -15.21 -18.15
N ALA A 140 -2.17 -14.45 -17.40
CA ALA A 140 -0.79 -14.14 -17.76
C ALA A 140 0.04 -15.43 -17.92
N LEU A 141 -0.06 -16.36 -16.96
CA LEU A 141 0.58 -17.67 -17.03
C LEU A 141 0.07 -18.51 -18.20
N LYS A 142 -1.23 -18.48 -18.52
CA LYS A 142 -1.79 -19.14 -19.71
C LYS A 142 -1.22 -18.57 -21.01
N ILE A 143 -1.04 -17.25 -21.11
CA ILE A 143 -0.42 -16.60 -22.29
C ILE A 143 1.04 -17.04 -22.44
N PHE A 144 1.79 -17.14 -21.35
CA PHE A 144 3.16 -17.67 -21.37
C PHE A 144 3.22 -19.17 -21.68
N LYS A 145 2.25 -19.96 -21.22
CA LYS A 145 2.18 -21.41 -21.45
C LYS A 145 1.69 -21.76 -22.87
N ASN A 146 0.91 -20.90 -23.50
CA ASN A 146 0.46 -21.01 -24.91
C ASN A 146 1.50 -20.50 -25.91
N LYS A 147 2.65 -20.01 -25.46
CA LYS A 147 3.76 -19.59 -26.32
C LYS A 147 4.80 -20.72 -26.48
N LYS A 148 4.31 -21.94 -26.69
CA LYS A 148 5.10 -23.11 -27.09
C LYS A 148 4.59 -23.63 -28.41
#